data_AF-A0A8H9JTQ5-F1
#
_entry.id   AF-A0A8H9JTQ5-F1
#
_cell.length_a   1.000
_cell.length_b   1.000
_cell.length_c   1.000
_cell.angle_alpha   90.00
_cell.angle_beta   90.00
_cell.angle_gamma   90.00
#
_symmetry.space_group_name_H-M   'P 1'
#
loop_
_entity.id
_entity.type
_entity.pdbx_description
1 polymer ?
#
loop_
_entity_poly.entity_id
_entity_poly.type
_entity_poly.pdbx_seq_one_letter_code
_entity_poly.pdbx_strand_id
1 'polypeptide(L)' 'MKYFVLAETLPTFTGVQNWIVDAVLTFIWIIVVILIGKNIGTLKVKGAVVVLVIGGAFTWAIKNPDTVFGWIDGFMELF' A
#
# COMPACT_ATOMS: atom_id res chain seq x y z
N MET A 1 21.59 37.46 -2.01
CA MET A 1 20.47 36.65 -2.56
C MET A 1 20.99 35.54 -3.46
N LYS A 2 21.62 34.49 -2.91
CA LYS A 2 22.18 33.38 -3.73
C LYS A 2 22.13 32.00 -3.04
N TYR A 3 21.25 31.84 -2.05
CA TYR A 3 21.10 30.58 -1.29
C TYR A 3 19.67 30.00 -1.34
N PHE A 4 18.70 30.71 -1.91
CA PHE A 4 17.30 30.26 -1.96
C PHE A 4 16.95 29.41 -3.18
N VAL A 5 17.82 29.36 -4.21
CA VAL A 5 17.56 28.59 -5.45
C VAL A 5 17.88 27.09 -5.29
N LEU A 6 18.53 26.68 -4.19
CA LEU A 6 18.87 25.28 -3.90
C LEU A 6 17.93 24.61 -2.89
N ALA A 7 16.99 25.35 -2.28
CA ALA A 7 16.01 24.77 -1.36
C ALA A 7 14.84 24.11 -2.10
N GLU A 8 14.60 24.49 -3.36
CA GLU A 8 13.49 23.99 -4.18
C GLU A 8 13.78 22.62 -4.84
N THR A 9 15.04 22.18 -4.79
CA THR A 9 15.53 20.92 -5.41
C THR A 9 15.98 19.87 -4.41
N LEU A 10 15.83 20.11 -3.10
CA LEU A 10 16.02 19.06 -2.11
C LEU A 10 14.81 18.11 -2.17
N PRO A 11 15.01 16.78 -2.28
CA PRO A 11 13.90 15.84 -2.24
C PRO A 11 13.10 16.09 -0.97
N THR A 12 11.86 16.53 -1.14
CA THR A 12 10.97 16.77 -0.01
C THR A 12 10.75 15.43 0.69
N PHE A 13 10.66 15.44 2.02
CA PHE A 13 10.31 14.23 2.79
C PHE A 13 9.02 13.58 2.27
N THR A 14 8.09 14.40 1.75
CA THR A 14 6.89 13.97 1.04
C THR A 14 7.18 13.17 -0.23
N GLY A 15 8.18 13.57 -1.03
CA GLY A 15 8.57 12.85 -2.24
C GLY A 15 9.15 11.46 -1.94
N VAL A 16 9.98 11.36 -0.90
CA VAL A 16 10.53 10.05 -0.45
C VAL A 16 9.43 9.17 0.13
N GLN A 17 8.52 9.73 0.94
CA GLN A 17 7.39 9.00 1.51
C GLN A 17 6.47 8.44 0.44
N ASN A 18 6.11 9.23 -0.57
CA ASN A 18 5.28 8.78 -1.68
C ASN A 18 5.96 7.68 -2.49
N TRP A 19 7.26 7.81 -2.75
CA TRP A 19 8.03 6.77 -3.43
C TRP A 19 8.03 5.44 -2.66
N ILE A 20 8.20 5.48 -1.32
CA ILE A 20 8.14 4.28 -0.48
C ILE A 20 6.74 3.64 -0.57
N VAL A 21 5.68 4.44 -0.48
CA VAL A 21 4.29 3.95 -0.60
C VAL A 21 4.09 3.27 -1.96
N ASP A 22 4.54 3.87 -3.06
CA ASP A 22 4.43 3.30 -4.40
C ASP A 22 5.24 2.01 -4.55
N ALA A 23 6.45 1.95 -3.99
CA ALA A 23 7.28 0.75 -4.00
C ALA A 23 6.60 -0.41 -3.24
N VAL A 24 6.03 -0.14 -2.08
CA VAL A 24 5.30 -1.13 -1.26
C VAL A 24 4.05 -1.61 -1.98
N LEU A 25 3.26 -0.70 -2.56
CA LEU A 25 2.07 -1.07 -3.33
C LEU A 25 2.43 -1.95 -4.53
N THR A 26 3.50 -1.61 -5.25
CA THR A 26 3.99 -2.41 -6.38
C THR A 26 4.36 -3.82 -5.94
N PHE A 27 5.07 -3.95 -4.80
CA PHE A 27 5.43 -5.25 -4.24
C PHE A 27 4.21 -6.11 -3.88
N ILE A 28 3.18 -5.50 -3.29
CA ILE A 28 1.92 -6.19 -2.97
C ILE A 28 1.24 -6.68 -4.24
N TRP A 29 1.17 -5.85 -5.28
CA TRP A 29 0.55 -6.25 -6.54
C TRP A 29 1.30 -7.37 -7.24
N ILE A 30 2.63 -7.43 -7.14
CA ILE A 30 3.42 -8.58 -7.64
C ILE A 30 2.97 -9.87 -6.94
N ILE A 31 2.85 -9.86 -5.61
CA ILE A 31 2.39 -11.02 -4.84
C ILE A 31 0.96 -11.40 -5.23
N VAL A 32 0.06 -10.42 -5.34
CA VAL A 32 -1.34 -10.62 -5.75
C VAL A 32 -1.42 -11.28 -7.12
N VAL A 33 -0.67 -10.82 -8.11
CA VAL A 33 -0.64 -11.39 -9.46
C VAL A 33 -0.14 -12.85 -9.44
N ILE A 34 0.92 -13.14 -8.67
CA ILE A 34 1.43 -14.52 -8.51
C ILE A 34 0.37 -15.44 -7.90
N LEU A 35 -0.31 -14.98 -6.84
CA LEU A 35 -1.36 -15.73 -6.17
C LEU A 35 -2.60 -15.92 -7.05
N ILE A 36 -2.97 -14.92 -7.84
CA ILE A 36 -4.04 -15.04 -8.84
C ILE A 36 -3.66 -16.05 -9.91
N GLY A 37 -2.45 -15.96 -10.47
CA GLY A 37 -1.95 -16.91 -11.47
C GLY A 37 -2.00 -18.36 -10.96
N LYS A 38 -1.60 -18.58 -9.71
CA LYS A 38 -1.71 -19.89 -9.03
C LYS A 38 -3.16 -20.37 -8.88
N ASN A 39 -4.10 -19.49 -8.54
CA ASN A 39 -5.51 -19.86 -8.40
C ASN A 39 -6.20 -20.09 -9.75
N ILE A 40 -5.85 -19.34 -10.78
CA ILE A 40 -6.35 -19.52 -12.15
C ILE A 40 -5.79 -20.82 -12.74
N GLY A 41 -4.49 -21.09 -12.56
CA GLY A 41 -3.85 -22.34 -13.00
C GLY A 41 -4.40 -23.60 -12.32
N THR A 42 -5.12 -23.45 -11.21
CA THR A 42 -5.81 -24.56 -10.52
C THR A 42 -7.33 -24.57 -10.74
N LEU A 43 -7.85 -23.75 -11.69
CA LEU A 43 -9.28 -23.58 -11.99
C LEU A 43 -10.13 -23.12 -10.78
N LYS A 44 -9.50 -22.63 -9.71
CA LYS A 44 -10.17 -22.14 -8.49
C LYS A 44 -10.51 -20.67 -8.64
N VAL A 45 -11.45 -20.36 -9.53
CA VAL A 45 -11.89 -18.98 -9.82
C VAL A 45 -12.33 -18.24 -8.55
N LYS A 46 -13.01 -18.93 -7.62
CA LYS A 46 -13.38 -18.35 -6.32
C LYS A 46 -12.16 -17.88 -5.51
N GLY A 47 -11.05 -18.62 -5.56
CA GLY A 47 -9.81 -18.25 -4.87
C GLY A 47 -9.14 -17.02 -5.50
N ALA A 48 -9.18 -16.89 -6.82
CA ALA A 48 -8.64 -15.71 -7.51
C ALA A 48 -9.41 -14.43 -7.13
N VAL A 49 -10.74 -14.50 -7.06
CA VAL A 49 -11.58 -13.36 -6.64
C VAL A 49 -11.27 -12.93 -5.21
N VAL A 50 -11.10 -13.89 -4.28
CA VAL A 50 -10.74 -13.58 -2.89
C VAL A 50 -9.39 -12.89 -2.80
N VAL A 51 -8.39 -13.36 -3.55
CA VAL A 51 -7.05 -12.73 -3.59
C VAL A 51 -7.12 -11.29 -4.11
N LEU A 52 -7.94 -11.03 -5.14
CA LEU A 52 -8.15 -9.67 -5.64
C LEU A 52 -8.78 -8.74 -4.60
N VAL A 53 -9.80 -9.21 -3.88
CA VAL A 53 -10.46 -8.43 -2.82
C VAL A 53 -9.48 -8.13 -1.69
N ILE A 54 -8.69 -9.12 -1.25
CA ILE A 54 -7.67 -8.94 -0.21
C ILE A 54 -6.59 -7.95 -0.69
N GLY A 55 -6.09 -8.10 -1.92
CA GLY A 55 -5.10 -7.18 -2.49
C GLY A 55 -5.61 -5.74 -2.60
N GLY A 56 -6.88 -5.58 -2.96
CA GLY A 56 -7.57 -4.29 -2.97
C GLY A 56 -7.70 -3.69 -1.56
N ALA A 57 -8.06 -4.49 -0.56
CA ALA A 57 -8.15 -4.05 0.83
C ALA A 57 -6.79 -3.58 1.38
N PHE A 58 -5.71 -4.31 1.12
CA PHE A 58 -4.35 -3.88 1.50
C PHE A 58 -3.94 -2.59 0.79
N THR A 59 -4.23 -2.46 -0.50
CA THR A 59 -3.96 -1.23 -1.27
C THR A 59 -4.69 -0.03 -0.66
N TRP A 60 -5.96 -0.22 -0.28
CA TRP A 60 -6.75 0.83 0.37
C TRP A 60 -6.20 1.19 1.76
N ALA A 61 -5.84 0.20 2.58
CA ALA A 61 -5.30 0.41 3.91
C ALA A 61 -4.00 1.23 3.89
N ILE A 62 -3.10 0.94 2.95
CA ILE A 62 -1.83 1.66 2.79
C ILE A 62 -2.04 3.11 2.34
N LYS A 63 -3.07 3.35 1.53
CA LYS A 63 -3.43 4.71 1.08
C LYS A 63 -4.20 5.50 2.13
N ASN A 64 -4.76 4.86 3.15
CA ASN A 64 -5.54 5.48 4.22
C ASN A 64 -5.02 5.06 5.60
N PRO A 65 -3.73 5.33 5.91
CA PRO A 65 -3.11 4.86 7.14
C PRO A 65 -3.80 5.42 8.39
N ASP A 66 -4.23 6.68 8.37
CA ASP A 66 -4.88 7.33 9.52
C ASP A 66 -6.15 6.61 9.97
N THR A 67 -6.95 6.13 9.02
CA THR A 67 -8.16 5.34 9.31
C THR A 67 -7.80 4.02 9.98
N VAL A 68 -6.74 3.35 9.50
CA VAL A 68 -6.30 2.06 10.04
C VAL A 68 -5.71 2.22 11.44
N PHE A 69 -4.86 3.23 11.65
CA PHE A 69 -4.30 3.55 12.96
C PHE A 69 -5.41 3.93 13.94
N GLY A 70 -6.44 4.68 13.53
CA GLY A 70 -7.59 4.96 14.38
C GLY A 70 -8.36 3.72 14.84
N TRP A 71 -8.44 2.67 14.02
CA TRP A 71 -9.00 1.38 14.45
C TRP A 71 -8.10 0.65 15.45
N ILE A 72 -6.79 0.70 15.25
CA ILE A 72 -5.82 0.10 16.18
C ILE A 72 -5.90 0.81 17.53
N ASP A 73 -5.90 2.15 17.53
CA ASP A 73 -6.00 2.96 18.74
C ASP A 73 -7.31 2.66 19.47
N GLY A 74 -8.45 2.64 18.77
CA GLY A 74 -9.74 2.28 19.37
C GLY A 74 -9.81 0.83 19.88
N PHE A 75 -9.09 -0.11 19.26
CA PHE A 75 -8.98 -1.48 19.77
C PHE A 75 -8.09 -1.57 21.02
N MET A 76 -7.00 -0.79 21.05
CA MET A 76 -6.11 -0.70 22.21
C MET A 76 -6.77 -0.03 23.41
N GLU A 77 -7.68 0.94 23.19
CA GLU A 77 -8.47 1.56 24.26
C GLU A 77 -9.58 0.65 24.83
N LEU A 78 -9.99 -0.39 24.10
CA LEU A 78 -10.96 -1.39 24.57
C LEU A 78 -10.36 -2.41 25.56
N PHE A 79 -9.04 -2.45 25.69
CA PHE A 79 -8.28 -3.35 26.58
C PHE A 79 -7.61 -2.59 27.72
#